data_AF-A0A6I8NP12-F1
#
_entry.id   AF-A0A6I8NP12-F1
#
_cell.length_a   1.000
_cell.length_b   1.000
_cell.length_c   1.000
_cell.angle_alpha   90.00
_cell.angle_beta   90.00
_cell.angle_gamma   90.00
#
_symmetry.space_group_name_H-M   'P 1'
#
loop_
_entity.id
_entity.type
_entity.pdbx_description
1 polymer ?
#
loop_
_entity_poly.entity_id
_entity_poly.type
_entity_poly.pdbx_seq_one_letter_code
_entity_poly.pdbx_strand_id
1 'polypeptide(L)' 'MAARGGSGGPAVSVLAPNGRRHTVKVTPGTVLLQVLEDTCQRQDLDPAEYGLK' A
#
# COMPACT_ATOMS: atom_id res chain seq x y z
N MET A 1 -1.91 -1.33 28.43
CA MET A 1 -1.47 -2.23 27.34
C MET A 1 -1.23 -1.38 26.09
N ALA A 2 0.02 -1.17 25.66
CA ALA A 2 0.33 -0.66 24.32
C ALA A 2 1.68 -1.27 23.90
N ALA A 3 1.61 -2.27 23.02
CA ALA A 3 2.75 -3.09 22.65
C ALA A 3 3.70 -2.33 21.71
N ARG A 4 4.93 -2.12 22.21
CA ARG A 4 6.23 -2.37 21.59
C ARG A 4 6.31 -2.34 20.04
N GLY A 5 7.15 -1.43 19.55
CA GLY A 5 8.21 -1.78 18.60
C GLY A 5 7.78 -2.11 17.17
N GLY A 6 7.50 -1.07 16.38
CA GLY A 6 7.60 -1.20 14.92
C GLY A 6 9.04 -0.97 14.48
N SER A 7 9.74 -2.03 14.08
CA SER A 7 10.87 -1.93 13.15
C SER A 7 10.34 -1.32 11.85
N GLY A 8 10.23 0.01 11.80
CA GLY A 8 9.52 0.78 10.78
C GLY A 8 10.34 0.90 9.49
N GLY A 9 10.44 -0.19 8.73
CA GLY A 9 10.75 -0.09 7.31
C GLY A 9 9.69 0.78 6.62
N PRO A 10 10.03 1.47 5.52
CA PRO A 10 9.08 2.36 4.88
C PRO A 10 7.83 1.57 4.48
N ALA A 11 6.66 2.09 4.81
CA ALA A 11 5.39 1.42 4.55
C ALA A 11 4.38 2.47 4.09
N VAL A 12 3.66 2.15 3.02
CA VAL A 12 2.64 3.02 2.41
C VAL A 12 1.27 2.47 2.79
N SER A 13 0.42 3.33 3.34
CA SER A 13 -0.97 3.00 3.63
C SER A 13 -1.83 3.40 2.43
N VAL A 14 -2.34 2.43 1.70
CA VAL A 14 -3.23 2.62 0.56
C VAL A 14 -4.67 2.53 1.06
N LEU A 15 -5.45 3.58 0.83
CA LEU A 15 -6.89 3.54 1.05
C LEU A 15 -7.54 3.06 -0.25
N ALA A 16 -8.07 1.83 -0.23
CA ALA A 16 -8.80 1.31 -1.36
C ALA A 16 -10.23 1.91 -1.40
N PRO A 17 -10.87 1.97 -2.58
CA PRO A 17 -12.20 2.57 -2.76
C PRO A 17 -13.32 1.78 -2.07
N ASN A 18 -13.04 0.53 -1.70
CA ASN A 18 -13.91 -0.30 -0.86
C ASN A 18 -13.96 0.17 0.61
N GLY A 19 -13.27 1.27 0.95
CA GLY A 19 -13.19 1.80 2.31
C GLY A 19 -12.22 1.06 3.22
N ARG A 20 -11.43 0.12 2.69
CA ARG A 20 -10.45 -0.66 3.46
C ARG A 20 -9.05 -0.06 3.28
N ARG A 21 -8.31 0.02 4.38
CA ARG A 21 -6.91 0.47 4.37
C ARG A 21 -5.98 -0.73 4.31
N HIS A 22 -5.05 -0.69 3.38
CA HIS A 22 -4.04 -1.71 3.18
C HIS A 22 -2.66 -1.11 3.44
N THR A 23 -1.90 -1.72 4.36
CA THR A 23 -0.54 -1.30 4.66
C THR A 23 0.41 -2.16 3.85
N VAL A 24 1.09 -1.55 2.89
CA VAL A 24 2.10 -2.21 2.05
C VAL A 24 3.47 -1.82 2.55
N LYS A 25 4.29 -2.83 2.87
CA LYS A 25 5.69 -2.61 3.19
C LYS A 25 6.44 -2.35 1.89
N VAL A 26 7.17 -1.25 1.87
CA VAL A 26 7.97 -0.84 0.71
C VAL A 26 9.45 -0.84 1.10
N THR A 27 10.32 -0.77 0.11
CA THR A 27 11.76 -0.58 0.29
C THR A 27 12.20 0.73 -0.36
N PRO A 28 13.37 1.30 0.00
CA PRO A 28 13.92 2.55 -0.56
C PRO A 28 14.30 2.51 -2.07
N GLY A 29 13.47 1.90 -2.90
CA GLY A 29 13.61 1.75 -4.35
C GLY A 29 12.32 1.24 -5.01
N THR A 30 11.27 0.95 -4.22
CA THR A 30 9.95 0.62 -4.76
C THR A 30 9.28 1.89 -5.23
N VAL A 31 8.91 1.94 -6.52
CA VAL A 31 8.10 3.02 -7.07
C VAL A 31 6.68 2.94 -6.55
N LEU A 32 6.06 4.10 -6.28
CA LEU A 32 4.67 4.20 -5.82
C LEU A 32 3.67 3.49 -6.76
N LEU A 33 3.96 3.44 -8.06
CA LEU A 33 3.20 2.67 -9.03
C LEU A 33 3.24 1.17 -8.75
N GLN A 34 4.41 0.60 -8.46
CA GLN A 34 4.53 -0.82 -8.14
C GLN A 34 3.83 -1.17 -6.82
N VAL A 35 3.80 -0.24 -5.87
CA VAL A 35 3.02 -0.38 -4.62
C VAL A 35 1.53 -0.41 -4.91
N LEU A 36 1.06 0.47 -5.80
CA LEU A 36 -0.32 0.50 -6.27
C LEU A 36 -0.65 -0.79 -7.03
N GLU A 37 0.17 -1.20 -8.00
CA GLU A 37 -0.02 -2.43 -8.78
C GLU A 37 -0.10 -3.68 -7.90
N ASP A 38 0.81 -3.83 -6.92
CA ASP A 38 0.79 -4.97 -5.98
C ASP A 38 -0.48 -4.94 -5.10
N THR A 39 -0.92 -3.74 -4.70
CA THR A 39 -2.18 -3.59 -3.93
C THR A 39 -3.40 -3.89 -4.79
N CYS A 40 -3.43 -3.36 -6.00
CA CYS A 40 -4.52 -3.51 -6.96
C CYS A 40 -4.66 -4.98 -7.37
N GLN A 41 -3.55 -5.65 -7.70
CA GLN A 41 -3.52 -7.07 -8.03
C GLN A 41 -4.02 -7.95 -6.87
N ARG A 42 -3.70 -7.61 -5.62
CA ARG A 42 -4.21 -8.33 -4.43
C ARG A 42 -5.67 -8.07 -4.10
N GLN A 43 -6.24 -6.99 -4.63
CA GLN A 43 -7.61 -6.55 -4.37
C GLN A 43 -8.54 -6.82 -5.57
N ASP A 44 -8.01 -7.40 -6.65
CA ASP A 44 -8.71 -7.51 -7.95
C ASP A 44 -9.22 -6.13 -8.43
N LEU A 45 -8.43 -5.09 -8.18
CA LEU A 45 -8.68 -3.72 -8.61
C LEU A 45 -7.79 -3.40 -9.81
N ASP A 46 -8.28 -2.54 -10.71
CA ASP A 46 -7.53 -2.14 -11.89
C ASP A 46 -6.62 -0.93 -11.59
N PRO A 47 -5.29 -1.06 -11.63
CA PRO A 47 -4.38 0.05 -11.32
C PRO A 47 -4.45 1.19 -12.33
N ALA A 48 -4.96 0.97 -13.55
CA ALA A 48 -5.18 2.04 -14.53
C ALA A 48 -6.38 2.92 -14.16
N GLU A 49 -7.39 2.36 -13.49
CA GLU A 49 -8.52 3.10 -12.93
C GLU A 49 -8.14 3.87 -11.66
N TYR A 50 -7.11 3.42 -10.94
CA TYR A 50 -6.64 4.02 -9.68
C TYR A 50 -5.30 4.74 -9.85
N GLY A 51 -5.29 5.88 -10.53
CA GLY A 51 -4.09 6.73 -10.65
C GLY A 51 -3.74 7.48 -9.36
N LEU A 52 -2.48 7.41 -8.93
CA LEU A 52 -1.93 8.30 -7.90
C LEU A 52 -1.67 9.68 -8.52
N LYS A 53 -2.26 10.75 -7.96
CA LYS A 53 -2.07 12.14 -8.41
C LYS A 53 -1.25 12.95 -7.42
#